data_AF-A1ANR5-F1
#
_entry.id   AF-A1ANR5-F1
#
_cell.length_a   1.000
_cell.length_b   1.000
_cell.length_c   1.000
_cell.angle_alpha   90.00
_cell.angle_beta   90.00
_cell.angle_gamma   90.00
#
_symmetry.space_group_name_H-M   'P 1'
#
loop_
_entity.id
_entity.type
_entity.pdbx_description
1 polymer ?
#
loop_
_entity_poly.entity_id
_entity_poly.type
_entity_poly.pdbx_seq_one_letter_code
_entity_poly.pdbx_strand_id
1 'polypeptide(L)' 'MIMARTYQTRNIEQASAIKTIARIDPEISFDESAIATFTFPETSEVIDVVLRYEAGIMANARTLLNTRNQLFRRVKGGRR' A
#
# COMPACT_ATOMS: atom_id res chain seq x y z
N MET A 1 -20.67 -9.59 -14.25
CA MET A 1 -19.24 -9.30 -14.03
C MET A 1 -19.12 -8.69 -12.65
N ILE A 2 -18.70 -9.47 -11.65
CA ILE A 2 -18.54 -8.96 -10.27
C ILE A 2 -17.28 -8.09 -10.30
N MET A 3 -17.41 -6.78 -10.07
CA MET A 3 -16.22 -5.93 -9.90
C MET A 3 -15.43 -6.46 -8.70
N ALA A 4 -14.18 -6.86 -8.93
CA ALA A 4 -13.29 -7.21 -7.84
C ALA A 4 -13.18 -6.00 -6.92
N ARG A 5 -13.54 -6.17 -5.64
CA ARG A 5 -13.42 -5.09 -4.67
C ARG A 5 -11.95 -4.75 -4.47
N THR A 6 -11.67 -3.48 -4.23
CA THR A 6 -10.30 -2.99 -4.05
C THR A 6 -10.20 -2.18 -2.77
N TYR A 7 -9.06 -2.31 -2.12
CA TYR A 7 -8.68 -1.46 -0.99
C TYR A 7 -7.77 -0.35 -1.50
N GLN A 8 -8.06 0.89 -1.09
CA GLN A 8 -7.30 2.06 -1.50
C GLN A 8 -6.78 2.81 -0.29
N THR A 9 -5.53 3.26 -0.34
CA THR A 9 -4.95 4.13 0.68
C THR A 9 -4.04 5.18 0.06
N ARG A 10 -4.02 6.38 0.66
CA ARG A 10 -3.04 7.44 0.36
C ARG A 10 -1.87 7.43 1.35
N ASN A 11 -1.92 6.55 2.36
CA ASN A 11 -0.88 6.44 3.37
C ASN A 11 0.21 5.46 2.91
N ILE A 12 1.41 5.97 2.64
CA ILE A 12 2.54 5.16 2.18
C ILE A 12 3.02 4.15 3.24
N GLU A 13 2.87 4.45 4.52
CA GLU A 13 3.26 3.54 5.60
C GLU A 13 2.32 2.32 5.62
N GLN A 14 1.02 2.55 5.51
CA GLN A 14 0.01 1.49 5.40
C GLN A 14 0.20 0.68 4.11
N ALA A 15 0.42 1.34 2.97
CA ALA A 15 0.73 0.66 1.71
C ALA A 15 2.01 -0.19 1.81
N SER A 16 3.02 0.30 2.54
CA SER A 16 4.24 -0.46 2.79
C SER A 16 3.99 -1.69 3.67
N ALA A 17 3.13 -1.57 4.69
CA ALA A 17 2.74 -2.69 5.54
C ALA A 17 2.00 -3.78 4.74
N ILE A 18 1.03 -3.39 3.91
CA ILE A 18 0.31 -4.32 3.03
C ILE A 18 1.29 -5.01 2.08
N LYS A 19 2.14 -4.25 1.40
CA LYS A 19 3.15 -4.82 0.49
C LYS A 19 4.13 -5.76 1.21
N THR A 20 4.56 -5.42 2.41
CA THR A 20 5.53 -6.23 3.17
C THR A 20 4.92 -7.53 3.67
N ILE A 21 3.71 -7.47 4.24
CA ILE A 21 3.09 -8.61 4.92
C ILE A 21 2.33 -9.48 3.91
N ALA A 22 1.40 -8.88 3.15
CA ALA A 22 0.59 -9.58 2.16
C ALA A 22 1.35 -9.91 0.86
N ARG A 23 2.55 -9.33 0.68
CA ARG A 23 3.39 -9.53 -0.53
C ARG A 23 2.69 -9.16 -1.84
N ILE A 24 1.71 -8.26 -1.75
CA ILE A 24 0.96 -7.75 -2.90
C ILE A 24 1.54 -6.38 -3.27
N ASP A 25 1.89 -6.21 -4.54
CA ASP A 25 2.29 -4.91 -5.07
C ASP A 25 1.07 -4.03 -5.34
N PRO A 26 1.07 -2.74 -4.93
CA PRO A 26 0.00 -1.83 -5.28
C PRO A 26 0.11 -1.40 -6.74
N GLU A 27 -1.05 -1.21 -7.35
CA GLU A 27 -1.21 -0.27 -8.46
C GLU A 27 -1.12 1.14 -7.90
N ILE A 28 -0.36 2.02 -8.57
CA ILE A 28 -0.16 3.40 -8.16
C ILE A 28 -0.78 4.29 -9.21
N SER A 29 -1.81 5.04 -8.83
CA SER A 29 -2.40 6.09 -9.65
C SER A 29 -2.17 7.45 -9.01
N PHE A 30 -2.25 8.49 -9.82
CA PHE A 30 -2.16 9.88 -9.37
C PHE A 30 -3.48 10.57 -9.67
N ASP A 31 -4.02 11.27 -8.69
CA ASP A 31 -5.15 12.17 -8.92
C ASP A 31 -4.70 13.48 -9.58
N GLU A 32 -5.65 14.36 -9.92
CA GLU A 32 -5.40 15.67 -10.52
C GLU A 32 -4.52 16.59 -9.65
N SER A 33 -4.43 16.30 -8.34
CA SER A 33 -3.56 17.01 -7.39
C SER A 33 -2.16 16.39 -7.28
N ALA A 34 -1.83 15.43 -8.16
CA ALA A 34 -0.61 14.64 -8.14
C ALA A 34 -0.38 13.88 -6.82
N ILE A 35 -1.45 13.60 -6.07
CA ILE A 35 -1.40 12.77 -4.87
C ILE A 35 -1.49 11.31 -5.31
N ALA A 36 -0.54 10.50 -4.85
CA ALA A 36 -0.50 9.08 -5.16
C ALA A 36 -1.57 8.32 -4.34
N THR A 37 -2.32 7.45 -5.02
CA THR A 37 -3.21 6.48 -4.40
C THR A 37 -2.68 5.08 -4.67
N PHE A 38 -2.58 4.27 -3.61
CA PHE A 38 -2.14 2.88 -3.68
C PHE A 38 -3.38 1.98 -3.66
N THR A 39 -3.58 1.20 -4.71
CA THR A 39 -4.73 0.30 -4.86
C THR A 39 -4.27 -1.16 -4.76
N PHE A 40 -4.97 -1.94 -3.94
CA PHE A 40 -4.75 -3.37 -3.74
C PHE A 40 -6.05 -4.14 -4.02
N PRO A 41 -5.99 -5.39 -4.48
CA PRO A 41 -7.15 -6.28 -4.44
C PRO A 41 -7.61 -6.47 -2.99
N GLU A 42 -8.91 -6.38 -2.75
CA GLU A 42 -9.48 -6.64 -1.42
C GLU A 42 -9.48 -8.16 -1.17
N THR A 43 -8.44 -8.64 -0.49
CA THR A 43 -8.33 -10.02 0.00
C THR A 43 -8.46 -10.05 1.53
N SER A 44 -8.77 -11.21 2.09
CA SER A 44 -8.80 -11.39 3.55
C SER A 44 -7.46 -11.03 4.21
N GLU A 45 -6.34 -11.29 3.52
CA GLU A 45 -5.00 -10.94 3.99
C GLU A 45 -4.75 -9.42 4.00
N VAL A 46 -5.19 -8.69 2.96
CA VAL A 46 -5.10 -7.22 2.96
C VAL A 46 -5.91 -6.63 4.11
N ILE A 47 -7.13 -7.14 4.34
CA ILE A 47 -7.99 -6.68 5.43
C ILE A 47 -7.33 -6.95 6.79
N ASP A 48 -6.79 -8.15 7.02
CA ASP A 48 -6.09 -8.49 8.28
C ASP A 48 -4.91 -7.53 8.53
N VAL A 49 -4.10 -7.26 7.50
CA VAL A 49 -2.97 -6.34 7.62
C VAL A 49 -3.44 -4.92 7.98
N VAL A 50 -4.49 -4.42 7.33
CA VAL A 50 -5.04 -3.09 7.62
C VAL A 50 -5.53 -3.02 9.07
N LEU A 51 -6.29 -4.01 9.53
CA LEU A 51 -6.79 -4.05 10.91
C LEU A 51 -5.66 -4.09 11.94
N ARG A 52 -4.63 -4.91 11.69
CA ARG A 52 -3.46 -5.02 12.59
C ARG A 52 -2.63 -3.75 12.60
N TYR A 53 -2.48 -3.08 11.45
CA TYR A 53 -1.81 -1.79 11.35
C TYR A 53 -2.52 -0.72 12.18
N GLU A 54 -3.85 -0.60 12.06
CA GLU A 54 -4.65 0.36 12.85
C GLU A 54 -4.63 0.05 14.36
N ALA A 55 -4.49 -1.23 14.72
CA ALA A 55 -4.30 -1.67 16.10
C ALA A 55 -2.88 -1.43 16.66
N GLY A 56 -1.95 -0.87 15.86
CA GLY A 56 -0.57 -0.58 16.26
C GLY A 56 0.39 -1.78 16.21
N ILE A 57 -0.03 -2.91 15.62
CA ILE A 57 0.80 -4.11 15.48
C ILE A 57 1.61 -3.99 14.19
N MET A 58 2.92 -3.81 14.31
CA MET A 58 3.80 -3.60 13.16
C MET A 58 4.68 -4.83 12.85
N ALA A 59 4.97 -5.01 11.57
CA ALA A 59 6.02 -5.92 11.10
C ALA A 59 7.43 -5.37 11.41
N ASN A 60 8.46 -6.14 11.07
CA ASN A 60 9.86 -5.73 11.25
C ASN A 60 10.13 -4.34 10.63
N ALA A 61 10.54 -3.38 11.47
CA ALA A 61 10.73 -1.98 11.10
C ALA A 61 11.73 -1.78 9.94
N ARG A 62 12.79 -2.58 9.86
CA ARG A 62 13.78 -2.50 8.78
C ARG A 62 13.16 -2.85 7.43
N THR A 63 12.33 -3.89 7.39
CA THR A 63 11.66 -4.32 6.16
C THR A 63 10.65 -3.28 5.71
N LEU A 64 9.85 -2.74 6.63
CA LEU A 64 8.88 -1.68 6.32
C LEU A 64 9.56 -0.44 5.74
N LEU A 65 10.64 0.04 6.37
CA LEU A 65 11.41 1.19 5.89
C LEU A 65 11.96 0.97 4.47
N ASN A 66 12.48 -0.23 4.19
CA ASN A 66 12.98 -0.57 2.86
C ASN A 66 11.85 -0.58 1.82
N THR A 67 10.72 -1.19 2.12
CA THR A 67 9.55 -1.24 1.24
C THR A 67 8.96 0.14 1.01
N ARG A 68 8.83 0.97 2.05
CA ARG A 68 8.41 2.37 1.95
C ARG A 68 9.33 3.15 1.01
N ASN A 69 10.65 3.01 1.13
CA ASN A 69 11.61 3.68 0.25
C ASN A 69 11.50 3.22 -1.21
N GLN A 70 11.16 1.95 -1.46
CA GLN A 70 10.88 1.46 -2.81
C GLN A 70 9.60 2.09 -3.38
N LEU A 71 8.51 2.11 -2.60
CA LEU A 71 7.25 2.74 -3.01
C LEU A 71 7.44 4.24 -3.27
N PHE A 72 8.16 4.94 -2.39
CA PHE A 72 8.46 6.36 -2.56
C PHE A 72 9.24 6.65 -3.85
N ARG A 73 10.22 5.80 -4.20
CA ARG A 73 10.94 5.91 -5.48
C ARG A 73 10.03 5.70 -6.68
N ARG A 74 9.07 4.75 -6.62
CA ARG A 74 8.06 4.54 -7.66
C ARG A 74 7.16 5.77 -7.82
N VAL A 75 6.69 6.33 -6.71
CA VAL A 75 5.88 7.56 -6.71
C VAL A 75 6.64 8.74 -7.32
N LYS A 76 7.92 8.93 -6.97
CA LYS A 76 8.75 9.98 -7.60
C LYS A 76 9.03 9.72 -9.08
N GLY A 77 9.28 8.47 -9.46
CA GLY A 77 9.61 8.09 -10.83
C GLY A 77 8.43 8.13 -11.79
N GLY A 78 7.22 7.84 -11.32
CA GLY A 78 5.97 7.85 -12.10
C GLY A 78 5.34 9.23 -12.29
N ARG A 79 5.96 10.30 -11.80
CA ARG A 79 5.52 11.71 -11.99
C ARG A 79 6.05 12.36 -13.29
N ARG A 80 6.60 11.58 -14.23
CA ARG A 80 7.13 12.07 -15.51
C ARG A 80 6.16 11.83 -16.64
#